data_AF-H0A3K5-F1
#
_entry.id   AF-H0A3K5-F1
#
_cell.length_a   1.000
_cell.length_b   1.000
_cell.length_c   1.000
_cell.angle_alpha   90.00
_cell.angle_beta   90.00
_cell.angle_gamma   90.00
#
_symmetry.space_group_name_H-M   'P 1'
#
loop_
_entity.id
_entity.type
_entity.pdbx_description
1 polymer ?
#
loop_
_entity_poly.entity_id
_entity_poly.type
_entity_poly.pdbx_seq_one_letter_code
_entity_poly.pdbx_strand_id
1 'polypeptide(L)'
;MLPPAGLCRIDARPQPDDMKLMRYAALLAFMAMLPGQTLQAQPAAPRVPGPFRVVNATGGTGMQFYLVRSGEDWGPSRIGNPLPPGGTLNLRANPRSGCELDVRLVLEDGREAVLRKHDICALPTVTLSEPGPAASGPRSPGLMRIENRTGVEAMQLYLTNAGENAPPSNRLARPLAPGDSIGMRPGRSATCTVDARLLLADGKEVRKQQDICALPTLLLGNAPASPRPRPASPPAPQAMPRLSTGTGFIVSEARVLTNRHVVQSCGRIMVQGPDNRVFPAQARTDPTLDLAVLNVPGLQGQPLSFRSAPVRRGEDAVVFGFPLAGVLSSDPKLTRGEISGLNGLRDSPAEYQVSAPIQPGNSGGPLLDMRGDVMGVVVAVLGTRGSRGNPAAAVPNIGFAIKGDRAVAFLRRSGIRPNMGAAEGPALTAADVGDIAGRATVLVRCEGRPPARR
;
A
#
# COMPACT_ATOMS: atom_id res chain seq x y z
N MET A 1 75.37 10.76 -48.84
CA MET A 1 74.04 10.73 -49.47
C MET A 1 73.39 9.41 -49.08
N LEU A 2 72.17 9.46 -48.52
CA LEU A 2 71.43 8.32 -47.95
C LEU A 2 71.44 7.06 -48.82
N PRO A 3 71.56 5.87 -48.20
CA PRO A 3 70.95 4.65 -48.70
C PRO A 3 69.76 4.19 -47.81
N PRO A 4 68.83 3.41 -48.37
CA PRO A 4 67.48 3.24 -47.83
C PRO A 4 67.35 2.22 -46.68
N ALA A 5 66.24 2.36 -45.96
CA ALA A 5 65.83 1.62 -44.78
C ALA A 5 65.89 0.09 -44.97
N GLY A 6 66.69 -0.56 -44.12
CA GLY A 6 66.70 -2.01 -43.91
C GLY A 6 65.59 -2.42 -42.95
N LEU A 7 64.72 -3.33 -43.41
CA LEU A 7 63.76 -4.07 -42.60
C LEU A 7 64.52 -4.99 -41.63
N CYS A 8 64.46 -4.68 -40.33
CA CYS A 8 64.97 -5.56 -39.29
C CYS A 8 63.82 -6.41 -38.74
N ARG A 9 63.93 -7.72 -38.95
CA ARG A 9 63.07 -8.80 -38.45
C ARG A 9 63.42 -9.01 -36.97
N ILE A 10 62.44 -8.94 -36.06
CA ILE A 10 62.58 -9.45 -34.70
C ILE A 10 61.38 -10.37 -34.42
N ASP A 11 61.73 -11.63 -34.19
CA ASP A 11 60.86 -12.68 -33.66
C ASP A 11 60.40 -12.34 -32.24
N ALA A 12 59.09 -12.39 -32.00
CA ALA A 12 58.52 -12.47 -30.66
C ALA A 12 57.56 -13.65 -30.59
N ARG A 13 57.99 -14.71 -29.89
CA ARG A 13 57.15 -15.84 -29.49
C ARG A 13 56.06 -15.37 -28.52
N PRO A 14 54.81 -15.83 -28.61
CA PRO A 14 53.86 -15.71 -27.51
C PRO A 14 53.98 -16.89 -26.54
N GLN A 15 54.10 -16.58 -25.24
CA GLN A 15 53.92 -17.50 -24.12
C GLN A 15 52.43 -17.80 -23.87
N PRO A 16 52.10 -18.91 -23.20
CA PRO A 16 50.77 -19.49 -23.18
C PRO A 16 49.91 -18.96 -22.03
N ASP A 17 48.62 -18.78 -22.29
CA ASP A 17 47.48 -19.22 -21.46
C ASP A 17 46.27 -18.33 -21.73
N ASP A 18 45.45 -18.75 -22.70
CA ASP A 18 44.06 -18.28 -22.78
C ASP A 18 43.15 -19.43 -23.21
N MET A 19 43.14 -20.46 -22.35
CA MET A 19 42.28 -21.62 -22.50
C MET A 19 40.90 -21.31 -21.90
N LYS A 20 40.12 -20.41 -22.53
CA LYS A 20 38.72 -20.20 -22.09
C LYS A 20 37.77 -19.55 -23.09
N LEU A 21 37.89 -19.76 -24.41
CA LEU A 21 36.82 -19.32 -25.33
C LEU A 21 36.75 -20.14 -26.64
N MET A 22 36.65 -21.47 -26.53
CA MET A 22 36.30 -22.32 -27.68
C MET A 22 35.55 -23.59 -27.22
N ARG A 23 34.31 -23.43 -26.74
CA ARG A 23 33.37 -24.54 -26.46
C ARG A 23 31.90 -24.24 -26.79
N TYR A 24 31.61 -23.31 -27.71
CA TYR A 24 30.22 -22.93 -28.03
C TYR A 24 29.90 -22.82 -29.54
N ALA A 25 30.52 -23.64 -30.39
CA ALA A 25 30.22 -23.61 -31.83
C ALA A 25 30.18 -25.00 -32.49
N ALA A 26 29.73 -26.04 -31.79
CA ALA A 26 29.52 -27.37 -32.36
C ALA A 26 28.29 -28.08 -31.79
N LEU A 27 27.17 -27.37 -31.66
CA LEU A 27 25.88 -27.94 -31.26
C LEU A 27 24.70 -27.21 -31.92
N LEU A 28 24.85 -26.88 -33.21
CA LEU A 28 23.82 -26.17 -33.99
C LEU A 28 23.49 -26.85 -35.33
N ALA A 29 23.77 -28.13 -35.49
CA ALA A 29 23.30 -28.88 -36.65
C ALA A 29 23.19 -30.37 -36.32
N PHE A 30 22.06 -30.81 -35.77
CA PHE A 30 21.33 -32.03 -36.17
C PHE A 30 20.08 -32.23 -35.30
N MET A 31 19.02 -32.74 -35.92
CA MET A 31 17.71 -33.11 -35.38
C MET A 31 16.63 -32.03 -35.28
N ALA A 32 16.13 -31.65 -36.45
CA ALA A 32 14.69 -31.54 -36.65
C ALA A 32 14.08 -32.96 -36.86
N MET A 33 12.80 -33.10 -36.47
CA MET A 33 11.87 -34.23 -36.68
C MET A 33 11.76 -35.30 -35.57
N LEU A 34 10.85 -35.05 -34.61
CA LEU A 34 9.94 -36.08 -34.07
C LEU A 34 8.56 -35.43 -33.79
N PRO A 35 7.43 -36.01 -34.23
CA PRO A 35 6.11 -35.49 -33.94
C PRO A 35 5.60 -35.98 -32.58
N GLY A 36 4.85 -35.12 -31.89
CA GLY A 36 3.80 -35.48 -30.93
C GLY A 36 4.17 -36.46 -29.81
N GLN A 37 4.70 -35.95 -28.69
CA GLN A 37 4.53 -36.61 -27.40
C GLN A 37 3.75 -35.69 -26.47
N THR A 38 2.50 -36.05 -26.20
CA THR A 38 1.72 -35.50 -25.09
C THR A 38 2.40 -35.89 -23.79
N LEU A 39 2.84 -34.91 -23.00
CA LEU A 39 3.23 -35.13 -21.59
C LEU A 39 2.00 -35.69 -20.84
N GLN A 40 1.98 -37.00 -20.61
CA GLN A 40 1.08 -37.58 -19.62
C GLN A 40 1.60 -37.20 -18.23
N ALA A 41 0.76 -36.51 -17.45
CA ALA A 41 1.02 -36.20 -16.06
C ALA A 41 1.13 -37.51 -15.27
N GLN A 42 2.27 -37.72 -14.61
CA GLN A 42 2.43 -38.84 -13.67
C GLN A 42 1.46 -38.66 -12.49
N PRO A 43 0.73 -39.72 -12.06
CA PRO A 43 -0.15 -39.64 -10.90
C PRO A 43 0.68 -39.36 -9.65
N ALA A 44 0.31 -38.29 -8.92
CA ALA A 44 0.96 -37.94 -7.66
C ALA A 44 0.86 -39.11 -6.66
N ALA A 45 1.97 -39.40 -5.97
CA ALA A 45 2.03 -40.43 -4.94
C ALA A 45 0.93 -40.20 -3.87
N PRO A 46 0.32 -41.28 -3.31
CA PRO A 46 -0.75 -41.16 -2.33
C PRO A 46 -0.26 -40.41 -1.08
N ARG A 47 -0.95 -39.32 -0.74
CA ARG A 47 -0.63 -38.49 0.43
C ARG A 47 -0.95 -39.28 1.72
N VAL A 48 0.03 -39.40 2.60
CA VAL A 48 -0.12 -40.09 3.89
C VAL A 48 -0.44 -39.05 4.97
N PRO A 49 -1.53 -39.20 5.74
CA PRO A 49 -1.92 -38.22 6.74
C PRO A 49 -0.98 -38.23 7.95
N GLY A 50 -0.53 -37.04 8.35
CA GLY A 50 0.26 -36.81 9.56
C GLY A 50 -0.61 -36.51 10.79
N PRO A 51 0.01 -36.15 11.94
CA PRO A 51 -0.74 -35.65 13.09
C PRO A 51 -1.49 -34.37 12.72
N PHE A 52 -2.72 -34.24 13.23
CA PHE A 52 -3.59 -33.10 12.96
C PHE A 52 -4.31 -32.69 14.25
N ARG A 53 -4.79 -31.45 14.28
CA ARG A 53 -5.42 -30.84 15.45
C ARG A 53 -6.85 -30.45 15.14
N VAL A 54 -7.75 -30.70 16.08
CA VAL A 54 -9.12 -30.22 16.07
C VAL A 54 -9.26 -29.12 17.10
N VAL A 55 -9.90 -28.01 16.73
CA VAL A 55 -10.20 -26.88 17.61
C VAL A 55 -11.71 -26.75 17.74
N ASN A 56 -12.22 -26.73 18.97
CA ASN A 56 -13.59 -26.34 19.24
C ASN A 56 -13.70 -24.80 19.15
N ALA A 57 -14.11 -24.29 18.00
CA ALA A 57 -14.40 -22.86 17.81
C ALA A 57 -15.91 -22.56 17.91
N THR A 58 -16.68 -23.47 18.50
CA THR A 58 -18.08 -23.23 18.84
C THR A 58 -18.17 -22.35 20.10
N GLY A 59 -19.36 -21.82 20.38
CA GLY A 59 -19.61 -21.10 21.63
C GLY A 59 -19.85 -22.00 22.83
N GLY A 60 -19.97 -23.32 22.62
CA GLY A 60 -20.35 -24.30 23.64
C GLY A 60 -19.27 -25.34 23.97
N THR A 61 -19.44 -26.01 25.11
CA THR A 61 -18.59 -27.13 25.52
C THR A 61 -18.98 -28.38 24.73
N GLY A 62 -18.03 -28.99 24.03
CA GLY A 62 -18.23 -30.24 23.30
C GLY A 62 -18.23 -31.44 24.23
N MET A 63 -19.34 -32.18 24.27
CA MET A 63 -19.50 -33.36 25.13
C MET A 63 -19.17 -34.67 24.40
N GLN A 64 -19.35 -34.72 23.08
CA GLN A 64 -19.03 -35.89 22.27
C GLN A 64 -18.32 -35.47 20.98
N PHE A 65 -17.32 -36.24 20.55
CA PHE A 65 -16.52 -35.94 19.36
C PHE A 65 -16.36 -37.20 18.51
N TYR A 66 -16.68 -37.09 17.22
CA TYR A 66 -16.65 -38.19 16.27
C TYR A 66 -15.75 -37.84 15.08
N LEU A 67 -15.02 -38.85 14.61
CA LEU A 67 -14.08 -38.74 13.51
C LEU A 67 -14.08 -40.06 12.75
N VAL A 68 -14.42 -39.99 11.46
CA VAL A 68 -14.52 -41.15 10.57
C VAL A 68 -14.05 -40.80 9.16
N ARG A 69 -13.84 -41.80 8.32
CA ARG A 69 -13.61 -41.54 6.90
C ARG A 69 -14.86 -40.92 6.29
N SER A 70 -14.69 -40.02 5.34
CA SER A 70 -15.83 -39.42 4.62
C SER A 70 -16.72 -40.52 4.03
N GLY A 71 -18.01 -40.52 4.40
CA GLY A 71 -18.99 -41.53 4.00
C GLY A 71 -19.12 -42.77 4.90
N GLU A 72 -18.36 -42.88 5.99
CA GLU A 72 -18.53 -43.93 7.01
C GLU A 72 -19.44 -43.50 8.17
N ASP A 73 -20.02 -44.47 8.89
CA ASP A 73 -20.86 -44.21 10.07
C ASP A 73 -20.05 -43.77 11.29
N TRP A 74 -20.58 -42.80 12.05
CA TRP A 74 -19.86 -42.02 13.08
C TRP A 74 -19.22 -42.80 14.25
N GLY A 75 -19.62 -44.05 14.51
CA GLY A 75 -19.06 -44.88 15.57
C GLY A 75 -19.16 -44.26 16.99
N PRO A 76 -18.36 -44.71 17.97
CA PRO A 76 -18.36 -44.18 19.32
C PRO A 76 -17.58 -42.86 19.44
N SER A 77 -17.93 -42.04 20.44
CA SER A 77 -17.20 -40.80 20.75
C SER A 77 -15.73 -41.09 21.06
N ARG A 78 -14.86 -40.19 20.59
CA ARG A 78 -13.39 -40.26 20.70
C ARG A 78 -12.83 -39.37 21.81
N ILE A 79 -13.69 -38.71 22.59
CA ILE A 79 -13.30 -37.96 23.80
C ILE A 79 -13.96 -38.53 25.04
N GLY A 80 -13.21 -38.55 26.15
CA GLY A 80 -13.70 -38.94 27.48
C GLY A 80 -13.98 -37.76 28.41
N ASN A 81 -13.44 -36.57 28.11
CA ASN A 81 -13.65 -35.35 28.88
C ASN A 81 -14.27 -34.27 28.00
N PRO A 82 -15.11 -33.37 28.56
CA PRO A 82 -15.67 -32.24 27.82
C PRO A 82 -14.58 -31.34 27.22
N LEU A 83 -14.81 -30.89 25.99
CA LEU A 83 -13.91 -30.02 25.24
C LEU A 83 -14.44 -28.58 25.27
N PRO A 84 -13.90 -27.67 26.11
CA PRO A 84 -14.43 -26.32 26.25
C PRO A 84 -14.25 -25.49 24.96
N PRO A 85 -14.95 -24.35 24.82
CA PRO A 85 -14.70 -23.39 23.75
C PRO A 85 -13.21 -22.98 23.70
N GLY A 86 -12.64 -22.98 22.49
CA GLY A 86 -11.21 -22.79 22.25
C GLY A 86 -10.32 -24.00 22.59
N GLY A 87 -10.89 -25.06 23.16
CA GLY A 87 -10.19 -26.30 23.48
C GLY A 87 -9.72 -27.05 22.23
N THR A 88 -8.64 -27.82 22.38
CA THR A 88 -8.00 -28.52 21.25
C THR A 88 -7.77 -30.00 21.51
N LEU A 89 -7.96 -30.82 20.47
CA LEU A 89 -7.60 -32.24 20.45
C LEU A 89 -6.49 -32.45 19.42
N ASN A 90 -5.40 -33.09 19.82
CA ASN A 90 -4.34 -33.50 18.89
C ASN A 90 -4.52 -34.99 18.58
N LEU A 91 -4.70 -35.31 17.31
CA LEU A 91 -5.06 -36.64 16.82
C LEU A 91 -4.04 -37.11 15.78
N ARG A 92 -3.97 -38.43 15.60
CA ARG A 92 -3.21 -39.04 14.50
C ARG A 92 -4.17 -39.90 13.68
N ALA A 93 -4.23 -39.63 12.39
CA ALA A 93 -4.99 -40.47 11.47
C ALA A 93 -4.22 -41.76 11.19
N ASN A 94 -4.95 -42.82 10.87
CA ASN A 94 -4.32 -44.05 10.39
C ASN A 94 -3.69 -43.74 9.01
N PRO A 95 -2.41 -44.09 8.76
CA PRO A 95 -1.78 -43.91 7.46
C PRO A 95 -2.57 -44.52 6.29
N ARG A 96 -3.43 -45.51 6.55
CA ARG A 96 -4.27 -46.19 5.55
C ARG A 96 -5.66 -45.58 5.35
N SER A 97 -6.13 -44.67 6.20
CA SER A 97 -7.49 -44.10 6.09
C SER A 97 -7.63 -43.04 5.00
N GLY A 98 -6.52 -42.61 4.38
CA GLY A 98 -6.51 -41.51 3.44
C GLY A 98 -6.70 -40.15 4.14
N CYS A 99 -6.75 -39.09 3.33
CA CYS A 99 -6.70 -37.72 3.81
C CYS A 99 -8.07 -37.08 4.05
N GLU A 100 -9.15 -37.66 3.54
CA GLU A 100 -10.49 -37.06 3.59
C GLU A 100 -11.31 -37.68 4.73
N LEU A 101 -11.67 -36.86 5.72
CA LEU A 101 -12.39 -37.28 6.92
C LEU A 101 -13.65 -36.44 7.16
N ASP A 102 -14.63 -37.05 7.81
CA ASP A 102 -15.79 -36.37 8.38
C ASP A 102 -15.59 -36.22 9.89
N VAL A 103 -15.90 -35.04 10.41
CA VAL A 103 -15.65 -34.64 11.80
C VAL A 103 -16.93 -34.07 12.40
N ARG A 104 -17.34 -34.51 13.58
CA ARG A 104 -18.56 -34.05 14.27
C ARG A 104 -18.29 -33.82 15.75
N LEU A 105 -18.75 -32.68 16.27
CA LEU A 105 -18.72 -32.37 17.70
C LEU A 105 -20.14 -32.06 18.17
N VAL A 106 -20.61 -32.78 19.18
CA VAL A 106 -21.91 -32.56 19.82
C VAL A 106 -21.67 -31.76 21.10
N LEU A 107 -22.35 -30.63 21.23
CA LEU A 107 -22.24 -29.70 22.35
C LEU A 107 -23.15 -30.11 23.51
N GLU A 108 -22.89 -29.53 24.68
CA GLU A 108 -23.66 -29.75 25.90
C GLU A 108 -25.16 -29.44 25.76
N ASP A 109 -25.50 -28.47 24.92
CA ASP A 109 -26.88 -28.09 24.61
C ASP A 109 -27.53 -28.93 23.49
N GLY A 110 -26.86 -30.01 23.05
CA GLY A 110 -27.32 -30.92 22.01
C GLY A 110 -27.10 -30.43 20.57
N ARG A 111 -26.57 -29.23 20.36
CA ARG A 111 -26.22 -28.74 19.02
C ARG A 111 -24.99 -29.46 18.47
N GLU A 112 -24.85 -29.50 17.14
CA GLU A 112 -23.77 -30.24 16.50
C GLU A 112 -22.99 -29.38 15.50
N ALA A 113 -21.66 -29.42 15.60
CA ALA A 113 -20.76 -28.89 14.59
C ALA A 113 -20.21 -30.03 13.73
N VAL A 114 -20.62 -30.08 12.46
CA VAL A 114 -20.24 -31.14 11.52
C VAL A 114 -19.45 -30.54 10.36
N LEU A 115 -18.27 -31.11 10.08
CA LEU A 115 -17.47 -30.81 8.90
C LEU A 115 -17.29 -32.10 8.10
N ARG A 116 -17.68 -32.08 6.83
CA ARG A 116 -17.56 -33.24 5.94
C ARG A 116 -16.49 -33.02 4.89
N LYS A 117 -15.90 -34.12 4.40
CA LYS A 117 -14.91 -34.16 3.32
C LYS A 117 -13.69 -33.28 3.58
N HIS A 118 -13.24 -33.19 4.83
CA HIS A 118 -12.10 -32.36 5.19
C HIS A 118 -10.78 -33.08 4.86
N ASP A 119 -9.96 -32.48 4.00
CA ASP A 119 -8.63 -33.00 3.64
C ASP A 119 -7.59 -32.63 4.72
N ILE A 120 -7.35 -33.54 5.67
CA ILE A 120 -6.39 -33.35 6.77
C ILE A 120 -4.92 -33.33 6.30
N CYS A 121 -4.61 -33.84 5.11
CA CYS A 121 -3.26 -33.78 4.56
C CYS A 121 -2.95 -32.39 4.00
N ALA A 122 -3.95 -31.73 3.42
CA ALA A 122 -3.85 -30.35 2.98
C ALA A 122 -3.99 -29.36 4.16
N LEU A 123 -4.88 -29.68 5.11
CA LEU A 123 -5.28 -28.81 6.21
C LEU A 123 -5.25 -29.57 7.55
N PRO A 124 -4.09 -29.69 8.21
CA PRO A 124 -3.95 -30.45 9.45
C PRO A 124 -4.55 -29.75 10.68
N THR A 125 -5.19 -28.58 10.53
CA THR A 125 -6.01 -27.97 11.58
C THR A 125 -7.46 -27.97 11.14
N VAL A 126 -8.29 -28.73 11.85
CA VAL A 126 -9.74 -28.75 11.72
C VAL A 126 -10.32 -27.77 12.74
N THR A 127 -11.13 -26.83 12.29
CA THR A 127 -11.83 -25.89 13.18
C THR A 127 -13.31 -26.16 13.09
N LEU A 128 -13.92 -26.61 14.20
CA LEU A 128 -15.34 -26.89 14.29
C LEU A 128 -16.04 -25.66 14.83
N SER A 129 -16.86 -25.05 13.98
CA SER A 129 -17.72 -23.91 14.32
C SER A 129 -19.18 -24.34 14.24
N GLU A 130 -20.06 -23.65 14.94
CA GLU A 130 -21.50 -23.94 14.90
C GLU A 130 -22.03 -23.78 13.46
N PRO A 131 -22.92 -24.66 12.98
CA PRO A 131 -23.70 -24.36 11.79
C PRO A 131 -24.61 -23.18 12.17
N GLY A 132 -24.33 -22.01 11.60
CA GLY A 132 -25.20 -20.86 11.81
C GLY A 132 -26.65 -21.22 11.48
N PRO A 133 -27.65 -20.60 12.14
CA PRO A 133 -29.05 -20.94 11.90
C PRO A 133 -29.33 -20.88 10.40
N ALA A 134 -30.07 -21.83 9.85
CA ALA A 134 -30.60 -21.67 8.50
C ALA A 134 -31.56 -20.47 8.53
N ALA A 135 -31.11 -19.27 8.15
CA ALA A 135 -32.03 -18.16 8.00
C ALA A 135 -32.71 -18.34 6.64
N SER A 136 -33.94 -18.83 6.71
CA SER A 136 -34.97 -18.59 5.72
C SER A 136 -35.31 -17.10 5.70
N GLY A 137 -34.51 -16.35 4.95
CA GLY A 137 -34.70 -14.94 4.62
C GLY A 137 -33.55 -14.47 3.76
N PRO A 138 -33.73 -13.46 2.86
CA PRO A 138 -32.67 -13.00 1.99
C PRO A 138 -31.52 -12.44 2.84
N ARG A 139 -30.49 -13.26 3.05
CA ARG A 139 -29.24 -12.87 3.71
C ARG A 139 -28.48 -11.99 2.73
N SER A 140 -28.34 -10.71 3.08
CA SER A 140 -27.43 -9.83 2.38
C SER A 140 -26.09 -9.81 3.11
N PRO A 141 -24.97 -10.00 2.39
CA PRO A 141 -23.67 -10.02 3.03
C PRO A 141 -23.31 -8.63 3.60
N GLY A 142 -22.87 -8.63 4.86
CA GLY A 142 -22.49 -7.43 5.61
C GLY A 142 -21.05 -7.00 5.37
N LEU A 143 -20.46 -6.28 6.33
CA LEU A 143 -19.02 -6.00 6.30
C LEU A 143 -18.24 -7.31 6.49
N MET A 144 -17.40 -7.67 5.52
CA MET A 144 -16.52 -8.84 5.59
C MET A 144 -15.07 -8.42 5.81
N ARG A 145 -14.24 -9.33 6.31
CA ARG A 145 -12.80 -9.15 6.54
C ARG A 145 -12.03 -10.26 5.84
N ILE A 146 -10.96 -9.92 5.15
CA ILE A 146 -10.11 -10.87 4.43
C ILE A 146 -8.71 -10.78 5.00
N GLU A 147 -8.11 -11.90 5.34
CA GLU A 147 -6.79 -11.97 5.97
C GLU A 147 -5.84 -12.80 5.12
N ASN A 148 -4.67 -12.22 4.81
CA ASN A 148 -3.64 -12.94 4.08
C ASN A 148 -2.86 -13.84 5.04
N ARG A 149 -3.05 -15.13 4.91
CA ARG A 149 -2.36 -16.19 5.65
C ARG A 149 -1.48 -17.03 4.73
N THR A 150 -1.09 -16.54 3.56
CA THR A 150 -0.27 -17.31 2.62
C THR A 150 1.22 -17.29 2.99
N GLY A 151 1.65 -16.39 3.88
CA GLY A 151 3.07 -16.21 4.19
C GLY A 151 3.82 -15.38 3.15
N VAL A 152 3.18 -15.03 2.03
CA VAL A 152 3.72 -14.22 0.94
C VAL A 152 2.80 -13.04 0.68
N GLU A 153 3.36 -11.88 0.35
CA GLU A 153 2.57 -10.68 0.08
C GLU A 153 1.62 -10.90 -1.11
N ALA A 154 0.36 -10.50 -0.97
CA ALA A 154 -0.63 -10.61 -2.03
C ALA A 154 -0.72 -9.30 -2.83
N MET A 155 -0.45 -9.35 -4.12
CA MET A 155 -0.47 -8.21 -5.05
C MET A 155 -1.88 -7.88 -5.53
N GLN A 156 -2.72 -8.91 -5.71
CA GLN A 156 -4.07 -8.75 -6.23
C GLN A 156 -5.06 -9.63 -5.46
N LEU A 157 -6.29 -9.15 -5.32
CA LEU A 157 -7.43 -9.92 -4.80
C LEU A 157 -8.57 -9.78 -5.80
N TYR A 158 -9.13 -10.90 -6.21
CA TYR A 158 -10.36 -10.94 -6.96
C TYR A 158 -11.45 -11.58 -6.09
N LEU A 159 -12.64 -10.99 -6.13
CA LEU A 159 -13.82 -11.50 -5.46
C LEU A 159 -14.94 -11.55 -6.49
N THR A 160 -15.45 -12.75 -6.72
CA THR A 160 -16.60 -13.01 -7.59
C THR A 160 -17.67 -13.73 -6.80
N ASN A 161 -18.93 -13.63 -7.24
CA ASN A 161 -19.95 -14.54 -6.73
C ASN A 161 -19.59 -15.97 -7.16
N ALA A 162 -19.95 -16.96 -6.34
CA ALA A 162 -19.68 -18.35 -6.68
C ALA A 162 -20.30 -18.74 -8.02
N GLY A 163 -19.48 -19.20 -8.97
CA GLY A 163 -19.91 -19.62 -10.32
C GLY A 163 -20.02 -18.50 -11.36
N GLU A 164 -19.76 -17.23 -11.01
CA GLU A 164 -19.69 -16.14 -12.00
C GLU A 164 -18.30 -16.05 -12.65
N ASN A 165 -18.26 -16.04 -13.98
CA ASN A 165 -17.08 -15.74 -14.79
C ASN A 165 -17.04 -14.24 -15.14
N ALA A 166 -16.98 -13.37 -14.14
CA ALA A 166 -16.85 -11.92 -14.36
C ALA A 166 -15.37 -11.50 -14.56
N PRO A 167 -15.08 -10.47 -15.38
CA PRO A 167 -13.71 -10.00 -15.59
C PRO A 167 -13.09 -9.56 -14.25
N PRO A 168 -11.88 -10.02 -13.91
CA PRO A 168 -11.33 -9.90 -12.58
C PRO A 168 -10.88 -8.45 -12.32
N SER A 169 -11.69 -7.66 -11.59
CA SER A 169 -11.26 -6.35 -11.10
C SER A 169 -10.54 -6.52 -9.76
N ASN A 170 -9.29 -6.06 -9.67
CA ASN A 170 -8.52 -6.13 -8.43
C ASN A 170 -9.21 -5.32 -7.32
N ARG A 171 -9.46 -5.97 -6.19
CA ARG A 171 -10.12 -5.44 -4.99
C ARG A 171 -9.10 -4.93 -3.96
N LEU A 172 -7.82 -5.24 -4.14
CA LEU A 172 -6.74 -4.66 -3.34
C LEU A 172 -6.39 -3.28 -3.89
N ALA A 173 -6.54 -2.25 -3.06
CA ALA A 173 -5.98 -0.94 -3.33
C ALA A 173 -4.46 -0.89 -3.07
N ARG A 174 -3.92 -1.87 -2.34
CA ARG A 174 -2.49 -2.05 -2.03
C ARG A 174 -2.20 -3.54 -1.78
N PRO A 175 -0.94 -3.98 -1.95
CA PRO A 175 -0.51 -5.28 -1.48
C PRO A 175 -0.98 -5.62 -0.07
N LEU A 176 -1.46 -6.84 0.14
CA LEU A 176 -1.86 -7.35 1.44
C LEU A 176 -0.72 -8.20 2.00
N ALA A 177 0.02 -7.68 2.98
CA ALA A 177 1.16 -8.38 3.57
C ALA A 177 0.73 -9.65 4.32
N PRO A 178 1.65 -10.62 4.54
CA PRO A 178 1.36 -11.79 5.35
C PRO A 178 0.94 -11.40 6.77
N GLY A 179 -0.21 -11.91 7.22
CA GLY A 179 -0.81 -11.63 8.52
C GLY A 179 -1.72 -10.38 8.56
N ASP A 180 -1.70 -9.55 7.52
CA ASP A 180 -2.58 -8.38 7.44
C ASP A 180 -4.00 -8.77 7.02
N SER A 181 -4.97 -7.92 7.38
CA SER A 181 -6.35 -8.06 6.95
C SER A 181 -6.96 -6.77 6.39
N ILE A 182 -7.94 -6.92 5.49
CA ILE A 182 -8.70 -5.85 4.86
C ILE A 182 -10.19 -6.07 5.11
N GLY A 183 -10.88 -5.02 5.57
CA GLY A 183 -12.34 -5.01 5.66
C GLY A 183 -12.97 -4.46 4.38
N MET A 184 -14.05 -5.07 3.90
CA MET A 184 -14.78 -4.56 2.75
C MET A 184 -16.27 -4.93 2.80
N ARG A 185 -17.09 -4.13 2.11
CA ARG A 185 -18.50 -4.46 1.87
C ARG A 185 -18.63 -5.06 0.47
N PRO A 186 -19.26 -6.23 0.32
CA PRO A 186 -19.59 -6.79 -0.99
C PRO A 186 -20.51 -5.84 -1.77
N GLY A 187 -20.48 -5.94 -3.10
CA GLY A 187 -21.33 -5.11 -3.96
C GLY A 187 -22.83 -5.39 -3.72
N ARG A 188 -23.71 -4.49 -4.19
CA ARG A 188 -25.17 -4.65 -4.02
C ARG A 188 -25.74 -5.94 -4.64
N SER A 189 -25.05 -6.52 -5.61
CA SER A 189 -25.37 -7.78 -6.27
C SER A 189 -24.59 -8.98 -5.72
N ALA A 190 -23.86 -8.82 -4.61
CA ALA A 190 -23.06 -9.91 -4.05
C ALA A 190 -23.95 -10.95 -3.36
N THR A 191 -23.69 -12.22 -3.66
CA THR A 191 -24.33 -13.34 -2.98
C THR A 191 -23.58 -13.66 -1.68
N CYS A 192 -24.19 -14.48 -0.82
CA CYS A 192 -23.53 -14.92 0.40
C CYS A 192 -22.29 -15.79 0.14
N THR A 193 -22.17 -16.41 -1.03
CA THR A 193 -21.05 -17.28 -1.36
C THR A 193 -20.13 -16.59 -2.36
N VAL A 194 -18.90 -16.31 -1.93
CA VAL A 194 -17.90 -15.65 -2.77
C VAL A 194 -16.74 -16.57 -3.07
N ASP A 195 -16.20 -16.46 -4.28
CA ASP A 195 -14.94 -17.02 -4.70
C ASP A 195 -13.87 -15.93 -4.59
N ALA A 196 -12.92 -16.11 -3.66
CA ALA A 196 -11.79 -15.23 -3.50
C ALA A 196 -10.54 -15.83 -4.14
N ARG A 197 -9.77 -14.98 -4.81
CA ARG A 197 -8.53 -15.34 -5.48
C ARG A 197 -7.44 -14.31 -5.19
N LEU A 198 -6.34 -14.73 -4.57
CA LEU A 198 -5.16 -13.92 -4.33
C LEU A 198 -4.09 -14.24 -5.37
N LEU A 199 -3.52 -13.22 -6.01
CA LEU A 199 -2.26 -13.34 -6.74
C LEU A 199 -1.13 -12.83 -5.84
N LEU A 200 -0.15 -13.67 -5.58
CA LEU A 200 0.97 -13.39 -4.68
C LEU A 200 2.16 -12.80 -5.42
N ALA A 201 3.06 -12.13 -4.67
CA ALA A 201 4.28 -11.52 -5.22
C ALA A 201 5.23 -12.54 -5.87
N ASP A 202 5.18 -13.80 -5.44
CA ASP A 202 5.92 -14.91 -6.04
C ASP A 202 5.25 -15.50 -7.30
N GLY A 203 4.17 -14.87 -7.77
CA GLY A 203 3.40 -15.28 -8.94
C GLY A 203 2.40 -16.41 -8.68
N LYS A 204 2.32 -16.95 -7.46
CA LYS A 204 1.37 -18.02 -7.13
C LYS A 204 -0.02 -17.49 -6.86
N GLU A 205 -1.01 -18.33 -7.09
CA GLU A 205 -2.42 -18.00 -6.88
C GLU A 205 -3.03 -18.84 -5.77
N VAL A 206 -3.78 -18.20 -4.85
CA VAL A 206 -4.51 -18.88 -3.77
C VAL A 206 -5.99 -18.59 -3.90
N ARG A 207 -6.81 -19.63 -3.99
CA ARG A 207 -8.28 -19.52 -4.08
C ARG A 207 -8.97 -20.04 -2.84
N LYS A 208 -10.06 -19.40 -2.45
CA LYS A 208 -10.96 -19.89 -1.40
C LYS A 208 -12.39 -19.43 -1.64
N GLN A 209 -13.30 -20.39 -1.66
CA GLN A 209 -14.74 -20.14 -1.64
C GLN A 209 -15.23 -20.12 -0.19
N GLN A 210 -16.11 -19.18 0.16
CA GLN A 210 -16.70 -19.13 1.51
C GLN A 210 -18.07 -18.48 1.50
N ASP A 211 -18.96 -18.99 2.37
CA ASP A 211 -20.16 -18.27 2.77
C ASP A 211 -19.79 -17.13 3.73
N ILE A 212 -19.80 -15.91 3.23
CA ILE A 212 -19.44 -14.69 3.97
C ILE A 212 -20.60 -14.14 4.82
N CYS A 213 -21.82 -14.63 4.62
CA CYS A 213 -22.95 -14.33 5.49
C CYS A 213 -22.89 -15.16 6.77
N ALA A 214 -22.43 -16.42 6.68
CA ALA A 214 -22.19 -17.28 7.82
C ALA A 214 -20.86 -16.98 8.52
N LEU A 215 -19.80 -16.73 7.74
CA LEU A 215 -18.45 -16.45 8.25
C LEU A 215 -17.89 -15.18 7.59
N PRO A 216 -18.04 -14.00 8.21
CA PRO A 216 -17.64 -12.74 7.60
C PRO A 216 -16.11 -12.58 7.51
N THR A 217 -15.32 -13.43 8.16
CA THR A 217 -13.85 -13.42 8.05
C THR A 217 -13.36 -14.53 7.13
N LEU A 218 -12.70 -14.15 6.04
CA LEU A 218 -12.10 -15.03 5.05
C LEU A 218 -10.58 -15.09 5.24
N LEU A 219 -10.07 -16.24 5.70
CA LEU A 219 -8.65 -16.50 5.83
C LEU A 219 -8.10 -17.19 4.57
N LEU A 220 -7.12 -16.60 3.90
CA LEU A 220 -6.54 -17.10 2.66
C LEU A 220 -5.10 -17.58 2.89
N GLY A 221 -4.91 -18.89 2.96
CA GLY A 221 -3.66 -19.55 3.34
C GLY A 221 -3.66 -20.07 4.78
N ASN A 222 -2.61 -20.80 5.17
CA ASN A 222 -2.52 -21.52 6.45
C ASN A 222 -1.25 -21.21 7.25
N ALA A 223 -0.51 -20.17 6.87
CA ALA A 223 0.66 -19.73 7.61
C ALA A 223 0.24 -19.42 9.05
N PRO A 224 0.96 -19.97 10.05
CA PRO A 224 0.65 -19.72 11.44
C PRO A 224 0.62 -18.22 11.70
N ALA A 225 -0.24 -17.78 12.63
CA ALA A 225 -0.18 -16.40 13.11
C ALA A 225 1.18 -16.24 13.79
N SER A 226 2.21 -15.85 13.06
CA SER A 226 3.49 -15.57 13.69
C SER A 226 3.23 -14.40 14.65
N PRO A 227 3.34 -14.59 15.97
CA PRO A 227 3.30 -13.48 16.87
C PRO A 227 4.62 -12.77 16.64
N ARG A 228 4.62 -11.67 15.89
CA ARG A 228 5.62 -10.66 16.20
C ARG A 228 5.40 -10.31 17.68
N PRO A 229 6.45 -10.29 18.51
CA PRO A 229 6.34 -9.65 19.80
C PRO A 229 5.76 -8.27 19.54
N ARG A 230 4.63 -7.93 20.17
CA ARG A 230 4.30 -6.52 20.31
C ARG A 230 5.53 -5.94 20.99
N PRO A 231 6.25 -4.96 20.40
CA PRO A 231 7.23 -4.25 21.19
C PRO A 231 6.48 -3.80 22.45
N ALA A 232 7.03 -4.14 23.62
CA ALA A 232 6.56 -3.57 24.87
C ALA A 232 6.36 -2.08 24.60
N SER A 233 5.19 -1.54 24.97
CA SER A 233 5.00 -0.11 24.84
C SER A 233 6.20 0.54 25.54
N PRO A 234 7.03 1.34 24.84
CA PRO A 234 7.99 2.16 25.55
C PRO A 234 7.19 2.91 26.62
N PRO A 235 7.75 3.19 27.81
CA PRO A 235 7.09 4.10 28.74
C PRO A 235 6.59 5.27 27.91
N ALA A 236 5.28 5.55 27.98
CA ALA A 236 4.62 6.50 27.10
C ALA A 236 5.57 7.68 26.93
N PRO A 237 6.07 7.97 25.71
CA PRO A 237 6.95 9.10 25.56
C PRO A 237 6.19 10.25 26.19
N GLN A 238 6.75 10.87 27.23
CA GLN A 238 6.23 12.12 27.77
C GLN A 238 5.80 12.90 26.55
N ALA A 239 4.50 13.20 26.42
CA ALA A 239 3.90 13.58 25.14
C ALA A 239 4.73 14.69 24.51
N MET A 240 5.70 14.29 23.68
CA MET A 240 6.52 15.24 22.97
C MET A 240 5.50 15.91 22.07
N PRO A 241 5.40 17.25 22.10
CA PRO A 241 4.43 17.95 21.27
C PRO A 241 4.57 17.38 19.88
N ARG A 242 3.50 16.76 19.35
CA ARG A 242 3.53 16.08 18.05
C ARG A 242 4.05 17.09 17.03
N LEU A 243 5.32 16.96 16.65
CA LEU A 243 5.97 17.84 15.70
C LEU A 243 5.61 17.29 14.32
N SER A 244 4.68 17.95 13.63
CA SER A 244 4.40 17.68 12.22
C SER A 244 5.08 18.72 11.36
N THR A 245 5.63 18.32 10.23
CA THR A 245 6.30 19.21 9.29
C THR A 245 5.59 19.20 7.94
N GLY A 246 5.71 20.31 7.21
CA GLY A 246 5.21 20.48 5.86
C GLY A 246 5.97 21.58 5.14
N THR A 247 5.58 21.86 3.91
CA THR A 247 6.17 22.90 3.09
C THR A 247 5.20 24.07 2.96
N GLY A 248 5.71 25.28 2.83
CA GLY A 248 4.96 26.44 2.36
C GLY A 248 5.81 27.26 1.41
N PHE A 249 5.23 28.27 0.79
CA PHE A 249 5.98 29.23 -0.03
C PHE A 249 5.44 30.65 0.11
N ILE A 250 6.33 31.62 -0.07
CA ILE A 250 6.02 33.04 0.05
C ILE A 250 5.16 33.47 -1.15
N VAL A 251 4.02 34.09 -0.85
CA VAL A 251 3.03 34.55 -1.86
C VAL A 251 2.82 36.07 -1.85
N SER A 252 3.29 36.73 -0.80
CA SER A 252 3.33 38.19 -0.62
C SER A 252 4.23 38.49 0.58
N GLU A 253 4.55 39.76 0.83
CA GLU A 253 5.28 40.21 2.03
C GLU A 253 4.72 39.57 3.31
N ALA A 254 5.57 38.87 4.06
CA ALA A 254 5.21 38.18 5.30
C ALA A 254 3.97 37.25 5.17
N ARG A 255 3.69 36.73 3.97
CA ARG A 255 2.58 35.80 3.70
C ARG A 255 3.09 34.52 3.07
N VAL A 256 2.75 33.40 3.69
CA VAL A 256 3.12 32.06 3.23
C VAL A 256 1.86 31.27 2.94
N LEU A 257 1.78 30.62 1.78
CA LEU A 257 0.72 29.66 1.47
C LEU A 257 1.21 28.24 1.79
N THR A 258 0.33 27.43 2.36
CA THR A 258 0.53 25.99 2.61
C THR A 258 -0.83 25.27 2.60
N ASN A 259 -0.86 23.97 2.90
CA ASN A 259 -2.11 23.27 3.14
C ASN A 259 -2.66 23.49 4.54
N ARG A 260 -3.99 23.43 4.68
CA ARG A 260 -4.64 23.49 5.99
C ARG A 260 -4.28 22.30 6.87
N HIS A 261 -4.23 21.09 6.33
CA HIS A 261 -3.94 19.89 7.14
C HIS A 261 -2.54 19.93 7.78
N VAL A 262 -1.60 20.71 7.23
CA VAL A 262 -0.27 20.94 7.81
C VAL A 262 -0.37 21.74 9.11
N VAL A 263 -1.35 22.64 9.22
CA VAL A 263 -1.46 23.60 10.34
C VAL A 263 -2.68 23.45 11.24
N GLN A 264 -3.66 22.61 10.87
CA GLN A 264 -4.99 22.56 11.50
C GLN A 264 -5.01 22.16 12.99
N SER A 265 -4.01 21.41 13.46
CA SER A 265 -3.98 20.86 14.82
C SER A 265 -2.82 21.42 15.65
N CYS A 266 -2.21 22.52 15.22
CA CYS A 266 -1.05 23.07 15.89
C CYS A 266 -1.45 23.89 17.11
N GLY A 267 -0.73 23.71 18.21
CA GLY A 267 -0.72 24.66 19.32
C GLY A 267 0.08 25.93 18.96
N ARG A 268 1.20 25.77 18.24
CA ARG A 268 1.98 26.87 17.66
C ARG A 268 2.44 26.51 16.25
N ILE A 269 2.43 27.49 15.35
CA ILE A 269 2.95 27.35 13.99
C ILE A 269 4.26 28.12 13.93
N MET A 270 5.34 27.42 13.57
CA MET A 270 6.65 28.01 13.35
C MET A 270 7.02 27.87 11.88
N VAL A 271 7.57 28.91 11.28
CA VAL A 271 8.00 28.94 9.88
C VAL A 271 9.50 29.20 9.84
N GLN A 272 10.25 28.31 9.22
CA GLN A 272 11.68 28.50 8.96
C GLN A 272 11.86 29.02 7.53
N GLY A 273 12.39 30.23 7.42
CA GLY A 273 12.65 30.90 6.15
C GLY A 273 13.85 30.30 5.39
N PRO A 274 14.11 30.76 4.15
CA PRO A 274 15.26 30.32 3.35
C PRO A 274 16.62 30.67 3.98
N ASP A 275 16.63 31.68 4.86
CA ASP A 275 17.78 32.11 5.65
C ASP A 275 17.96 31.30 6.96
N ASN A 276 17.18 30.22 7.14
CA ASN A 276 17.10 29.38 8.33
C ASN A 276 16.59 30.07 9.61
N ARG A 277 16.13 31.33 9.54
CA ARG A 277 15.50 31.99 10.70
C ARG A 277 14.09 31.45 10.91
N VAL A 278 13.70 31.33 12.18
CA VAL A 278 12.42 30.74 12.58
C VAL A 278 11.49 31.83 13.15
N PHE A 279 10.27 31.89 12.63
CA PHE A 279 9.28 32.91 12.96
C PHE A 279 7.97 32.26 13.43
N PRO A 280 7.27 32.83 14.43
CA PRO A 280 5.93 32.40 14.77
C PRO A 280 4.94 32.87 13.69
N ALA A 281 3.89 32.09 13.47
CA ALA A 281 2.89 32.39 12.46
C ALA A 281 1.45 32.20 12.93
N GLN A 282 0.53 32.93 12.32
CA GLN A 282 -0.91 32.76 12.49
C GLN A 282 -1.55 32.36 11.17
N ALA A 283 -2.49 31.42 11.19
CA ALA A 283 -3.13 30.88 10.00
C ALA A 283 -4.57 31.39 9.82
N ARG A 284 -4.90 31.79 8.59
CA ARG A 284 -6.27 31.81 8.08
C ARG A 284 -6.44 30.62 7.13
N THR A 285 -7.53 29.87 7.26
CA THR A 285 -7.68 28.58 6.56
C THR A 285 -8.96 28.52 5.72
N ASP A 286 -8.92 27.72 4.66
CA ASP A 286 -10.07 27.30 3.86
C ASP A 286 -10.20 25.76 3.98
N PRO A 287 -11.19 25.26 4.74
CA PRO A 287 -11.37 23.82 4.94
C PRO A 287 -11.83 23.08 3.68
N THR A 288 -12.49 23.76 2.76
CA THR A 288 -13.01 23.16 1.52
C THR A 288 -11.88 22.89 0.54
N LEU A 289 -10.95 23.84 0.40
CA LEU A 289 -9.81 23.71 -0.51
C LEU A 289 -8.57 23.06 0.14
N ASP A 290 -8.56 22.89 1.47
CA ASP A 290 -7.38 22.45 2.23
C ASP A 290 -6.17 23.38 2.05
N LEU A 291 -6.45 24.69 2.08
CA LEU A 291 -5.44 25.75 1.99
C LEU A 291 -5.37 26.54 3.30
N ALA A 292 -4.19 27.02 3.63
CA ALA A 292 -3.97 27.96 4.71
C ALA A 292 -2.96 29.02 4.28
N VAL A 293 -3.28 30.29 4.58
CA VAL A 293 -2.34 31.39 4.45
C VAL A 293 -1.87 31.81 5.83
N LEU A 294 -0.55 31.90 5.98
CA LEU A 294 0.12 32.23 7.22
C LEU A 294 0.57 33.69 7.18
N ASN A 295 0.27 34.44 8.24
CA ASN A 295 0.92 35.71 8.54
C ASN A 295 2.20 35.42 9.32
N VAL A 296 3.35 35.82 8.80
CA VAL A 296 4.69 35.52 9.34
C VAL A 296 5.51 36.81 9.47
N PRO A 297 5.26 37.63 10.51
CA PRO A 297 5.96 38.90 10.68
C PRO A 297 7.49 38.72 10.73
N GLY A 298 8.22 39.56 9.98
CA GLY A 298 9.68 39.54 9.92
C GLY A 298 10.28 38.52 8.94
N LEU A 299 9.47 37.67 8.29
CA LEU A 299 9.93 36.80 7.22
C LEU A 299 10.27 37.62 5.97
N GLN A 300 11.50 37.47 5.50
CA GLN A 300 11.98 38.04 4.24
C GLN A 300 12.05 36.95 3.16
N GLY A 301 11.90 37.35 1.91
CA GLY A 301 12.02 36.47 0.76
C GLY A 301 11.19 36.98 -0.42
N GLN A 302 11.47 36.43 -1.60
CA GLN A 302 10.80 36.84 -2.82
C GLN A 302 9.52 36.03 -3.02
N PRO A 303 8.34 36.68 -3.16
CA PRO A 303 7.12 35.95 -3.47
C PRO A 303 7.17 35.26 -4.82
N LEU A 304 6.65 34.04 -4.90
CA LEU A 304 6.45 33.36 -6.17
C LEU A 304 5.26 33.98 -6.91
N SER A 305 5.39 34.04 -8.23
CA SER A 305 4.31 34.42 -9.15
C SER A 305 3.41 33.22 -9.45
N PHE A 306 2.12 33.45 -9.63
CA PHE A 306 1.18 32.42 -10.07
C PHE A 306 1.03 32.45 -11.58
N ARG A 307 0.94 31.25 -12.17
CA ARG A 307 0.67 31.06 -13.60
C ARG A 307 -0.62 31.78 -13.99
N SER A 308 -0.55 32.65 -14.99
CA SER A 308 -1.71 33.38 -15.54
C SER A 308 -2.41 32.62 -16.67
N ALA A 309 -1.66 31.86 -17.47
CA ALA A 309 -2.18 31.06 -18.57
C ALA A 309 -2.74 29.70 -18.10
N PRO A 310 -3.75 29.12 -18.80
CA PRO A 310 -4.22 27.77 -18.51
C PRO A 310 -3.10 26.72 -18.55
N VAL A 311 -3.21 25.73 -17.67
CA VAL A 311 -2.30 24.58 -17.59
C VAL A 311 -2.83 23.45 -18.47
N ARG A 312 -1.96 22.84 -19.28
CA ARG A 312 -2.31 21.71 -20.16
C ARG A 312 -1.73 20.39 -19.62
N ARG A 313 -2.33 19.28 -20.07
CA ARG A 313 -1.79 17.93 -19.82
C ARG A 313 -0.44 17.79 -20.55
N GLY A 314 0.52 17.14 -19.91
CA GLY A 314 1.87 16.92 -20.42
C GLY A 314 2.80 18.13 -20.28
N GLU A 315 2.38 19.22 -19.63
CA GLU A 315 3.31 20.30 -19.27
C GLU A 315 4.25 19.82 -18.17
N ASP A 316 5.54 20.09 -18.36
CA ASP A 316 6.58 19.84 -17.36
C ASP A 316 6.29 20.60 -16.07
N ALA A 317 6.59 19.95 -14.96
CA ALA A 317 6.35 20.47 -13.63
C ALA A 317 7.51 20.17 -12.68
N VAL A 318 7.79 21.14 -11.82
CA VAL A 318 8.76 21.03 -10.72
C VAL A 318 8.01 21.11 -9.40
N VAL A 319 8.30 20.18 -8.50
CA VAL A 319 7.88 20.24 -7.09
C VAL A 319 9.10 20.55 -6.25
N PHE A 320 8.96 21.51 -5.34
CA PHE A 320 10.01 21.90 -4.42
C PHE A 320 9.47 21.90 -2.99
N GLY A 321 10.20 21.31 -2.05
CA GLY A 321 9.75 21.26 -0.66
C GLY A 321 10.65 20.48 0.27
N PHE A 322 10.18 20.22 1.48
CA PHE A 322 10.94 19.57 2.55
C PHE A 322 10.38 18.18 2.86
N PRO A 323 10.62 17.17 2.02
CA PRO A 323 10.19 15.81 2.32
C PRO A 323 10.90 15.31 3.58
N LEU A 324 10.14 14.76 4.53
CA LEU A 324 10.69 14.09 5.72
C LEU A 324 11.73 14.94 6.50
N ALA A 325 11.45 16.23 6.70
CA ALA A 325 12.31 17.13 7.46
C ALA A 325 12.67 16.54 8.83
N GLY A 326 13.96 16.26 9.06
CA GLY A 326 14.48 15.62 10.27
C GLY A 326 14.80 14.11 10.16
N VAL A 327 14.48 13.45 9.04
CA VAL A 327 14.80 12.02 8.80
C VAL A 327 15.79 11.82 7.64
N LEU A 328 15.78 12.67 6.61
CA LEU A 328 16.67 12.53 5.44
C LEU A 328 17.72 13.66 5.30
N SER A 329 17.31 14.93 5.37
CA SER A 329 18.18 16.13 5.32
C SER A 329 17.35 17.38 5.69
N SER A 330 18.00 18.46 6.14
CA SER A 330 17.38 19.76 6.40
C SER A 330 17.09 20.57 5.13
N ASP A 331 17.70 20.18 4.01
CA ASP A 331 17.64 20.96 2.77
C ASP A 331 16.36 20.62 2.00
N PRO A 332 15.77 21.60 1.29
CA PRO A 332 14.68 21.32 0.39
C PRO A 332 15.13 20.37 -0.73
N LYS A 333 14.18 19.64 -1.30
CA LYS A 333 14.37 18.71 -2.40
C LYS A 333 13.53 19.15 -3.58
N LEU A 334 14.09 18.95 -4.77
CA LEU A 334 13.45 19.20 -6.05
C LEU A 334 13.10 17.87 -6.70
N THR A 335 11.86 17.72 -7.14
CA THR A 335 11.43 16.60 -7.98
C THR A 335 10.79 17.12 -9.26
N ARG A 336 10.93 16.35 -10.35
CA ARG A 336 10.39 16.70 -11.67
C ARG A 336 9.32 15.69 -12.07
N GLY A 337 8.39 16.14 -12.89
CA GLY A 337 7.37 15.32 -13.54
C GLY A 337 6.58 16.18 -14.50
N GLU A 338 5.32 15.80 -14.74
CA GLU A 338 4.42 16.49 -15.66
C GLU A 338 2.99 16.52 -15.11
N ILE A 339 2.15 17.36 -15.70
CA ILE A 339 0.71 17.35 -15.46
C ILE A 339 0.09 16.14 -16.18
N SER A 340 -0.10 15.04 -15.46
CA SER A 340 -0.71 13.81 -16.00
C SER A 340 -2.23 13.93 -16.18
N GLY A 341 -2.89 14.78 -15.38
CA GLY A 341 -4.33 14.94 -15.40
C GLY A 341 -4.79 16.33 -14.96
N LEU A 342 -5.88 16.80 -15.57
CA LEU A 342 -6.48 18.10 -15.25
C LEU A 342 -7.53 18.03 -14.12
N ASN A 343 -7.83 16.83 -13.64
CA ASN A 343 -8.70 16.57 -12.50
C ASN A 343 -7.95 15.67 -11.51
N GLY A 344 -8.25 15.87 -10.22
CA GLY A 344 -7.68 15.06 -9.14
C GLY A 344 -8.47 13.79 -8.85
N LEU A 345 -8.30 13.29 -7.62
CA LEU A 345 -8.93 12.05 -7.19
C LEU A 345 -10.46 12.12 -7.30
N ARG A 346 -11.09 11.08 -7.87
CA ARG A 346 -12.55 11.03 -8.12
C ARG A 346 -13.05 12.22 -8.95
N ASP A 347 -12.30 12.58 -9.99
CA ASP A 347 -12.64 13.67 -10.92
C ASP A 347 -12.78 15.04 -10.26
N SER A 348 -12.08 15.27 -9.14
CA SER A 348 -12.06 16.57 -8.46
C SER A 348 -11.59 17.68 -9.43
N PRO A 349 -12.45 18.65 -9.78
CA PRO A 349 -12.08 19.71 -10.72
C PRO A 349 -11.15 20.77 -10.09
N ALA A 350 -10.93 20.70 -8.78
CA ALA A 350 -10.11 21.64 -8.01
C ALA A 350 -8.63 21.25 -7.95
N GLU A 351 -8.26 20.09 -8.51
CA GLU A 351 -6.94 19.50 -8.38
C GLU A 351 -6.37 19.09 -9.76
N TYR A 352 -5.05 19.12 -9.89
CA TYR A 352 -4.28 18.45 -10.93
C TYR A 352 -3.80 17.09 -10.44
N GLN A 353 -3.64 16.14 -11.35
CA GLN A 353 -2.82 14.95 -11.15
C GLN A 353 -1.43 15.19 -11.76
N VAL A 354 -0.39 14.84 -11.01
CA VAL A 354 1.01 15.12 -11.35
C VAL A 354 1.83 13.83 -11.23
N SER A 355 2.77 13.60 -12.15
CA SER A 355 3.66 12.43 -12.07
C SER A 355 4.88 12.63 -11.18
N ALA A 356 5.15 13.88 -10.76
CA ALA A 356 6.32 14.22 -9.95
C ALA A 356 6.29 13.43 -8.62
N PRO A 357 7.40 12.77 -8.22
CA PRO A 357 7.48 12.08 -6.95
C PRO A 357 7.18 13.02 -5.77
N ILE A 358 6.13 12.70 -5.03
CA ILE A 358 5.66 13.47 -3.87
C ILE A 358 5.67 12.57 -2.63
N GLN A 359 6.27 13.05 -1.54
CA GLN A 359 6.42 12.34 -0.29
C GLN A 359 5.85 13.16 0.89
N PRO A 360 5.55 12.53 2.04
CA PRO A 360 5.21 13.27 3.25
C PRO A 360 6.23 14.38 3.54
N GLY A 361 5.75 15.60 3.78
CA GLY A 361 6.56 16.81 3.92
C GLY A 361 6.46 17.77 2.73
N ASN A 362 6.18 17.28 1.52
CA ASN A 362 5.95 18.14 0.35
C ASN A 362 4.59 18.86 0.36
N SER A 363 3.64 18.44 1.22
CA SER A 363 2.34 19.09 1.38
C SER A 363 2.50 20.59 1.63
N GLY A 364 1.82 21.39 0.83
CA GLY A 364 1.83 22.84 0.87
C GLY A 364 2.95 23.48 0.04
N GLY A 365 3.85 22.69 -0.56
CA GLY A 365 4.89 23.18 -1.45
C GLY A 365 4.35 23.62 -2.82
N PRO A 366 5.12 24.47 -3.53
CA PRO A 366 4.73 24.93 -4.87
C PRO A 366 4.89 23.82 -5.91
N LEU A 367 3.91 23.71 -6.79
CA LEU A 367 4.01 23.05 -8.09
C LEU A 367 4.26 24.13 -9.15
N LEU A 368 5.43 24.10 -9.78
CA LEU A 368 5.95 25.15 -10.66
C LEU A 368 5.98 24.68 -12.10
N ASP A 369 5.68 25.58 -13.04
CA ASP A 369 6.02 25.37 -14.45
C ASP A 369 7.51 25.62 -14.71
N MET A 370 7.96 25.35 -15.94
CA MET A 370 9.35 25.60 -16.33
C MET A 370 9.68 27.09 -16.48
N ARG A 371 8.83 28.04 -16.08
CA ARG A 371 9.14 29.47 -15.99
C ARG A 371 9.28 29.91 -14.52
N GLY A 372 9.07 29.01 -13.57
CA GLY A 372 9.09 29.30 -12.14
C GLY A 372 7.76 29.87 -11.63
N ASP A 373 6.68 29.79 -12.42
CA ASP A 373 5.36 30.23 -12.00
C ASP A 373 4.58 29.09 -11.34
N VAL A 374 3.87 29.40 -10.26
CA VAL A 374 3.06 28.46 -9.50
C VAL A 374 1.83 28.06 -10.32
N MET A 375 1.80 26.79 -10.72
CA MET A 375 0.63 26.13 -11.30
C MET A 375 -0.32 25.61 -10.22
N GLY A 376 0.18 25.23 -9.04
CA GLY A 376 -0.65 24.68 -7.97
C GLY A 376 0.08 24.50 -6.63
N VAL A 377 -0.66 23.98 -5.65
CA VAL A 377 -0.17 23.69 -4.29
C VAL A 377 -0.19 22.20 -4.06
N VAL A 378 0.98 21.59 -3.87
CA VAL A 378 1.13 20.14 -3.72
C VAL A 378 0.39 19.65 -2.48
N VAL A 379 -0.37 18.57 -2.64
CA VAL A 379 -1.00 17.84 -1.54
C VAL A 379 -0.27 16.51 -1.43
N ALA A 380 0.63 16.38 -0.44
CA ALA A 380 1.26 15.09 -0.20
C ALA A 380 0.23 14.13 0.38
N VAL A 381 0.03 13.03 -0.34
CA VAL A 381 -0.87 11.96 0.07
C VAL A 381 -0.19 11.20 1.21
N LEU A 382 -0.42 11.62 2.45
CA LEU A 382 -0.37 10.70 3.59
C LEU A 382 -1.57 9.78 3.42
N GLY A 383 -1.36 8.64 2.77
CA GLY A 383 -2.34 7.57 2.56
C GLY A 383 -3.78 8.05 2.52
N THR A 384 -4.23 8.50 1.34
CA THR A 384 -5.64 8.74 0.97
C THR A 384 -6.54 9.17 2.14
N ARG A 385 -6.85 10.48 2.29
CA ARG A 385 -7.87 11.03 3.23
C ARG A 385 -8.90 9.96 3.64
N GLY A 386 -8.63 9.28 4.77
CA GLY A 386 -9.28 8.02 5.14
C GLY A 386 -8.38 6.95 5.75
N SER A 387 -7.09 6.87 5.37
CA SER A 387 -6.17 5.87 5.94
C SER A 387 -5.33 6.46 7.06
N ARG A 388 -5.74 6.24 8.31
CA ARG A 388 -4.87 6.46 9.47
C ARG A 388 -3.67 5.51 9.38
N GLY A 389 -2.52 6.03 8.92
CA GLY A 389 -1.21 5.60 9.42
C GLY A 389 -0.40 4.61 8.59
N ASN A 390 -0.25 4.77 7.27
CA ASN A 390 0.92 4.17 6.61
C ASN A 390 1.47 5.05 5.44
N PRO A 391 2.70 5.57 5.55
CA PRO A 391 3.38 6.31 4.47
C PRO A 391 3.67 5.47 3.20
N ALA A 392 3.52 4.14 3.24
CA ALA A 392 3.91 3.24 2.16
C ALA A 392 2.82 2.93 1.10
N ALA A 393 1.66 3.59 1.15
CA ALA A 393 0.58 3.40 0.15
C ALA A 393 0.50 4.56 -0.86
N ALA A 394 1.64 5.19 -1.17
CA ALA A 394 1.75 6.06 -2.33
C ALA A 394 1.92 5.17 -3.56
N VAL A 395 0.95 5.18 -4.48
CA VAL A 395 1.22 4.68 -5.84
C VAL A 395 2.34 5.57 -6.39
N PRO A 396 3.49 4.99 -6.79
CA PRO A 396 4.59 5.80 -7.30
C PRO A 396 4.10 6.61 -8.51
N ASN A 397 4.56 7.86 -8.61
CA ASN A 397 4.25 8.77 -9.70
C ASN A 397 2.76 9.13 -9.86
N ILE A 398 1.96 9.06 -8.79
CA ILE A 398 0.62 9.66 -8.73
C ILE A 398 0.57 10.64 -7.56
N GLY A 399 0.76 11.92 -7.88
CA GLY A 399 0.62 13.04 -6.96
C GLY A 399 -0.58 13.93 -7.31
N PHE A 400 -0.99 14.76 -6.35
CA PHE A 400 -2.07 15.72 -6.54
C PHE A 400 -1.63 17.12 -6.11
N ALA A 401 -2.17 18.14 -6.77
CA ALA A 401 -1.97 19.53 -6.40
C ALA A 401 -3.26 20.32 -6.56
N ILE A 402 -3.59 21.17 -5.59
CA ILE A 402 -4.71 22.11 -5.69
C ILE A 402 -4.36 23.14 -6.77
N LYS A 403 -5.28 23.40 -7.69
CA LYS A 403 -5.03 24.29 -8.83
C LYS A 403 -4.74 25.73 -8.40
N GLY A 404 -3.82 26.38 -9.10
CA GLY A 404 -3.36 27.73 -8.82
C GLY A 404 -4.48 28.78 -8.85
N ASP A 405 -5.46 28.63 -9.73
CA ASP A 405 -6.64 29.51 -9.79
C ASP A 405 -7.47 29.46 -8.49
N ARG A 406 -7.62 28.28 -7.89
CA ARG A 406 -8.28 28.10 -6.58
C ARG A 406 -7.47 28.74 -5.46
N ALA A 407 -6.15 28.58 -5.48
CA ALA A 407 -5.26 29.23 -4.53
C ALA A 407 -5.30 30.76 -4.64
N VAL A 408 -5.24 31.32 -5.85
CA VAL A 408 -5.36 32.76 -6.11
C VAL A 408 -6.71 33.29 -5.62
N ALA A 409 -7.81 32.57 -5.89
CA ALA A 409 -9.13 32.96 -5.41
C ALA A 409 -9.18 32.99 -3.87
N PHE A 410 -8.60 32.00 -3.19
CA PHE A 410 -8.50 31.98 -1.73
C PHE A 410 -7.65 33.14 -1.17
N LEU A 411 -6.50 33.43 -1.78
CA LEU A 411 -5.64 34.54 -1.39
C LEU A 411 -6.36 35.89 -1.52
N ARG A 412 -7.05 36.11 -2.64
CA ARG A 412 -7.83 37.34 -2.87
C ARG A 412 -8.95 37.51 -1.84
N ARG A 413 -9.70 36.44 -1.54
CA ARG A 413 -10.72 36.46 -0.45
C ARG A 413 -10.11 36.73 0.93
N SER A 414 -8.84 36.41 1.11
CA SER A 414 -8.08 36.69 2.33
C SER A 414 -7.43 38.08 2.35
N GLY A 415 -7.72 38.94 1.36
CA GLY A 415 -7.18 40.30 1.25
C GLY A 415 -5.76 40.37 0.70
N ILE A 416 -5.26 39.30 0.08
CA ILE A 416 -3.89 39.20 -0.46
C ILE A 416 -3.95 39.21 -1.98
N ARG A 417 -3.16 40.08 -2.61
CA ARG A 417 -3.01 40.14 -4.06
C ARG A 417 -1.70 39.43 -4.43
N PRO A 418 -1.74 38.16 -4.90
CA PRO A 418 -0.52 37.49 -5.31
C PRO A 418 0.02 38.06 -6.62
N ASN A 419 1.34 37.92 -6.81
CA ASN A 419 1.98 38.20 -8.09
C ASN A 419 1.49 37.22 -9.16
N MET A 420 1.34 37.70 -10.38
CA MET A 420 0.96 36.87 -11.54
C MET A 420 2.13 36.87 -12.53
N GLY A 421 2.50 35.68 -13.01
CA GLY A 421 3.52 35.50 -14.02
C GLY A 421 3.07 35.98 -15.39
N ALA A 422 4.03 36.24 -16.27
CA ALA A 422 3.75 36.60 -17.65
C ALA A 422 3.01 35.45 -18.36
N ALA A 423 2.12 35.79 -19.30
CA ALA A 423 1.38 34.78 -20.06
C ALA A 423 2.34 33.89 -20.89
N GLU A 424 3.40 34.50 -21.40
CA GLU A 424 4.40 33.89 -22.27
C GLU A 424 5.82 34.24 -21.80
N GLY A 425 6.78 33.40 -22.16
CA GLY A 425 8.18 33.55 -21.80
C GLY A 425 8.98 32.28 -22.07
N PRO A 426 10.32 32.38 -22.18
CA PRO A 426 11.16 31.21 -22.39
C PRO A 426 11.10 30.27 -21.20
N ALA A 427 11.14 28.96 -21.47
CA ALA A 427 11.32 27.97 -20.42
C ALA A 427 12.76 28.07 -19.86
N LEU A 428 12.86 28.06 -18.55
CA LEU A 428 14.09 27.94 -17.77
C LEU A 428 14.48 26.46 -17.63
N THR A 429 15.71 26.22 -17.18
CA THR A 429 16.07 24.86 -16.74
C THR A 429 15.44 24.57 -15.38
N ALA A 430 15.25 23.30 -15.05
CA ALA A 430 14.74 22.94 -13.73
C ALA A 430 15.71 23.29 -12.59
N ALA A 431 17.01 23.49 -12.87
CA ALA A 431 17.96 24.01 -11.89
C ALA A 431 17.64 25.47 -11.56
N ASP A 432 17.43 26.30 -12.59
CA ASP A 432 17.06 27.72 -12.41
C ASP A 432 15.70 27.86 -11.71
N VAL A 433 14.71 27.02 -12.07
CA VAL A 433 13.43 26.95 -11.36
C VAL A 433 13.64 26.56 -9.90
N GLY A 434 14.56 25.64 -9.62
CA GLY A 434 14.96 25.27 -8.27
C GLY A 434 15.55 26.43 -7.47
N ASP A 435 16.40 27.25 -8.08
CA ASP A 435 16.97 28.45 -7.43
C ASP A 435 15.90 29.50 -7.11
N ILE A 436 14.94 29.70 -8.02
CA ILE A 436 13.77 30.56 -7.77
C ILE A 436 12.95 30.01 -6.61
N ALA A 437 12.62 28.72 -6.64
CA ALA A 437 11.82 28.06 -5.61
C ALA A 437 12.52 28.08 -4.23
N GLY A 438 13.84 27.86 -4.21
CA GLY A 438 14.65 27.83 -2.99
C GLY A 438 14.64 29.14 -2.21
N ARG A 439 14.55 30.28 -2.91
CA ARG A 439 14.47 31.62 -2.28
C ARG A 439 13.10 31.96 -1.71
N ALA A 440 12.07 31.16 -2.00
CA ALA A 440 10.68 31.46 -1.63
C ALA A 440 10.03 30.35 -0.81
N THR A 441 10.58 29.13 -0.80
CA THR A 441 10.01 27.97 -0.12
C THR A 441 10.48 27.91 1.32
N VAL A 442 9.56 27.62 2.23
CA VAL A 442 9.77 27.62 3.68
C VAL A 442 9.35 26.30 4.31
N LEU A 443 10.00 25.95 5.42
CA LEU A 443 9.62 24.79 6.22
C LEU A 443 8.57 25.22 7.25
N VAL A 444 7.41 24.57 7.24
CA VAL A 444 6.32 24.81 8.19
C VAL A 444 6.37 23.73 9.27
N ARG A 445 6.47 24.15 10.54
CA ARG A 445 6.52 23.29 11.71
C ARG A 445 5.27 23.51 12.55
N CYS A 446 4.55 22.42 12.76
CA CYS A 446 3.39 22.34 13.63
C CYS A 446 3.81 21.79 14.98
N GLU A 447 3.78 22.61 16.02
CA GLU A 447 4.06 22.18 17.38
C GLU A 447 2.76 21.86 18.10
N GLY A 448 2.67 20.68 18.72
CA GLY A 448 1.54 20.28 19.55
C GLY A 448 1.30 21.25 20.71
N ARG A 449 0.05 21.33 21.16
CA ARG A 449 -0.32 22.11 22.35
C ARG A 449 0.37 21.49 23.58
N PRO A 450 1.07 22.27 24.43
CA PRO A 450 1.63 21.72 25.66
C PRO A 450 0.50 21.11 26.51
N PRO A 451 0.73 19.98 27.20
CA PRO A 451 -0.27 19.39 28.07
C PRO A 451 -0.71 20.42 29.11
N ALA A 452 -2.03 20.53 29.34
CA ALA A 452 -2.56 21.37 30.40
C ALA A 452 -1.93 20.92 31.73
N ARG A 453 -1.28 21.85 32.44
CA ARG A 453 -0.84 21.60 33.82
C ARG A 453 -2.11 21.30 34.63
N ARG A 454 -2.22 20.07 35.15
CA ARG A 454 -3.26 19.69 36.10
C ARG A 454 -2.94 20.23 37.47
#